data_AF-A0A822BSG3-F1
#
_entry.id   AF-A0A822BSG3-F1
#
_cell.length_a   1.000
_cell.length_b   1.000
_cell.length_c   1.000
_cell.angle_alpha   90.00
_cell.angle_beta   90.00
_cell.angle_gamma   90.00
#
_symmetry.space_group_name_H-M   'P 1'
#
loop_
_entity.id
_entity.type
_entity.pdbx_description
1 polymer ?
#
loop_
_entity_poly.entity_id
_entity_poly.type
_entity_poly.pdbx_seq_one_letter_code
_entity_poly.pdbx_strand_id
1 'polypeptide(L)'
;VLVRYGLLEESPRPPFIPGFECSGEILDIGTNVTHLDRGDRVLVLTRFSAWAEQIVVKKDFVFKIPKEMTFREAAVLPIAYLTAYILLFEIGNIKP
;
A
#
# COMPACT_ATOMS: atom_id res chain seq x y z
N VAL A 1 -3.74 14.44 4.28
CA VAL A 1 -3.73 15.86 4.72
C VAL A 1 -3.71 15.99 6.24
N LEU A 2 -4.64 15.37 6.97
CA LEU A 2 -4.73 15.47 8.44
C LEU A 2 -3.46 15.05 9.19
N VAL A 3 -2.81 13.95 8.77
CA VAL A 3 -1.52 13.48 9.35
C VAL A 3 -0.45 14.57 9.30
N ARG A 4 -0.35 15.31 8.19
CA ARG A 4 0.67 16.37 8.02
C ARG A 4 0.44 17.56 8.95
N TYR A 5 -0.82 17.82 9.33
CA TYR A 5 -1.17 18.86 10.30
C TYR A 5 -1.11 18.36 11.75
N GLY A 6 -0.81 17.09 12.00
CA GLY A 6 -0.81 16.51 13.34
C GLY A 6 -2.21 16.40 13.96
N LEU A 7 -3.27 16.39 13.15
CA LEU A 7 -4.66 16.39 13.62
C LEU A 7 -5.21 14.98 13.91
N LEU A 8 -4.49 13.92 13.50
CA LEU A 8 -4.82 12.56 13.90
C LEU A 8 -4.00 12.17 15.12
N GLU A 9 -4.62 11.50 16.08
CA GLU A 9 -3.96 11.02 17.31
C GLU A 9 -2.70 10.18 17.00
N GLU A 10 -2.76 9.38 15.93
CA GLU A 10 -1.64 8.53 15.50
C GLU A 10 -0.61 9.23 14.59
N SER A 11 -0.68 10.56 14.45
CA SER A 11 0.26 11.29 13.58
C SER A 11 1.68 11.18 14.15
N PRO A 12 2.66 10.68 13.37
CA PRO A 12 4.05 10.64 13.82
C PRO A 12 4.60 12.05 14.02
N ARG A 13 5.51 12.20 14.99
CA ARG A 13 6.24 13.47 15.18
C ARG A 13 7.17 13.72 13.99
N PRO A 14 7.20 14.92 13.41
CA PRO A 14 8.19 15.28 12.42
C PRO A 14 9.63 15.17 12.96
N PRO A 15 10.62 14.82 12.11
CA PRO A 15 10.49 14.52 10.69
C PRO A 15 9.98 13.09 10.43
N PHE A 16 9.11 12.92 9.43
CA PHE A 16 8.69 11.61 8.92
C PHE A 16 8.34 11.70 7.43
N ILE A 17 8.35 10.55 6.73
CA ILE A 17 7.95 10.45 5.33
C ILE A 17 6.48 10.01 5.28
N PRO A 18 5.55 10.78 4.69
CA PRO A 18 4.14 10.39 4.61
C PRO A 18 3.86 9.32 3.54
N GLY A 19 2.60 8.91 3.45
CA GLY A 19 2.09 8.02 2.40
C GLY A 19 1.77 6.62 2.91
N PHE A 20 0.59 6.11 2.57
CA PHE A 20 0.05 4.83 3.05
C PHE A 20 0.07 3.72 2.00
N GLU A 21 0.28 4.07 0.73
CA GLU A 21 0.23 3.13 -0.36
C GLU A 21 1.10 3.62 -1.53
N CYS A 22 1.62 2.68 -2.29
CA CYS A 22 2.34 2.93 -3.53
C CYS A 22 2.31 1.68 -4.41
N SER A 23 2.93 1.77 -5.58
CA SER A 23 3.15 0.64 -6.47
C SER A 23 4.49 0.79 -7.19
N GLY A 24 5.12 -0.31 -7.54
CA GLY A 24 6.40 -0.28 -8.24
C GLY A 24 6.93 -1.68 -8.53
N GLU A 25 8.24 -1.77 -8.70
CA GLU A 25 8.96 -3.00 -8.95
C GLU A 25 9.80 -3.39 -7.72
N ILE A 26 9.86 -4.67 -7.40
CA ILE A 26 10.74 -5.16 -6.33
C ILE A 26 12.20 -5.06 -6.77
N LEU A 27 12.98 -4.25 -6.06
CA LEU A 27 14.43 -4.12 -6.29
C LEU A 27 15.23 -5.19 -5.54
N ASP A 28 14.85 -5.54 -4.32
CA ASP A 28 15.58 -6.52 -3.50
C ASP A 28 14.63 -7.23 -2.52
N ILE A 29 15.06 -8.39 -2.04
CA ILE A 29 14.23 -9.31 -1.25
C ILE A 29 14.99 -9.82 -0.03
N GLY A 30 14.32 -9.77 1.13
CA GLY A 30 14.86 -10.35 2.36
C GLY A 30 14.91 -11.89 2.32
N THR A 31 15.86 -12.50 3.01
CA THR A 31 16.17 -13.94 2.96
C THR A 31 14.99 -14.89 3.23
N ASN A 32 13.98 -14.44 3.97
CA ASN A 32 12.83 -15.26 4.39
C ASN A 32 11.56 -15.02 3.55
N VAL A 33 11.68 -14.32 2.43
CA VAL A 33 10.57 -14.08 1.49
C VAL A 33 10.66 -15.11 0.37
N THR A 34 9.60 -15.90 0.21
CA THR A 34 9.60 -17.08 -0.69
C THR A 34 8.57 -16.99 -1.82
N HIS A 35 7.71 -15.98 -1.83
CA HIS A 35 6.58 -15.85 -2.77
C HIS A 35 6.64 -14.58 -3.64
N LEU A 36 7.74 -13.83 -3.53
CA LEU A 36 8.03 -12.62 -4.28
C LEU A 36 9.43 -12.77 -4.86
N ASP A 37 9.64 -12.13 -6.01
CA ASP A 37 10.88 -12.16 -6.78
C ASP A 37 11.27 -10.73 -7.21
N ARG A 38 12.58 -10.49 -7.34
CA ARG A 38 13.07 -9.23 -7.92
C ARG A 38 12.49 -9.07 -9.32
N GLY A 39 12.00 -7.86 -9.63
CA GLY A 39 11.32 -7.60 -10.90
C GLY A 39 9.81 -7.79 -10.86
N ASP A 40 9.26 -8.36 -9.78
CA ASP A 40 7.82 -8.41 -9.63
C ASP A 40 7.22 -7.00 -9.59
N ARG A 41 6.14 -6.83 -10.36
CA ARG A 41 5.29 -5.64 -10.31
C ARG A 41 4.34 -5.79 -9.14
N VAL A 42 4.33 -4.82 -8.24
CA VAL A 42 3.58 -4.91 -6.99
C VAL A 42 2.85 -3.62 -6.65
N LEU A 43 1.75 -3.77 -5.94
CA LEU A 43 1.19 -2.72 -5.09
C LEU A 43 1.60 -2.99 -3.64
N VAL A 44 1.66 -1.92 -2.85
CA VAL A 44 2.13 -1.97 -1.46
C VAL A 44 1.19 -1.17 -0.59
N LEU A 45 0.81 -1.76 0.54
CA LEU A 45 0.17 -1.07 1.65
C LEU A 45 1.21 -0.85 2.75
N THR A 46 1.22 0.32 3.38
CA THR A 46 2.14 0.64 4.48
C THR A 46 1.49 1.65 5.41
N ARG A 47 1.99 1.73 6.64
CA ARG A 47 1.51 2.78 7.56
C ARG A 47 2.07 4.16 7.20
N PHE A 48 3.31 4.23 6.72
CA PHE A 48 3.98 5.47 6.31
C PHE A 48 5.08 5.17 5.28
N SER A 49 5.81 6.22 4.86
CA SER A 49 6.98 6.18 3.99
C SER A 49 6.72 5.97 2.50
N ALA A 50 5.47 5.78 2.07
CA ALA A 50 5.17 5.47 0.67
C ALA A 50 5.49 6.62 -0.32
N TRP A 51 5.59 7.86 0.15
CA TRP A 51 5.97 9.01 -0.69
C TRP A 51 7.50 9.16 -0.76
N ALA A 52 8.15 8.12 -1.26
CA ALA A 52 9.58 8.04 -1.51
C ALA A 52 9.83 7.23 -2.80
N GLU A 53 11.02 7.38 -3.39
CA GLU A 53 11.40 6.62 -4.58
C GLU A 53 11.63 5.12 -4.28
N GLN A 54 12.01 4.80 -3.04
CA GLN A 54 12.25 3.45 -2.56
C GLN A 54 11.80 3.30 -1.11
N ILE A 55 11.22 2.14 -0.79
CA ILE A 55 10.77 1.80 0.56
C ILE A 55 11.13 0.36 0.91
N VAL A 56 11.30 0.09 2.20
CA VAL A 56 11.41 -1.28 2.74
C VAL A 56 10.14 -1.58 3.51
N VAL A 57 9.47 -2.66 3.15
CA VAL A 57 8.19 -3.08 3.75
C VAL A 57 8.20 -4.57 4.04
N LYS A 58 7.33 -4.99 4.97
CA LYS A 58 7.13 -6.42 5.25
C LYS A 58 6.40 -7.06 4.07
N LYS A 59 6.82 -8.27 3.69
CA LYS A 59 6.23 -9.07 2.61
C LYS A 59 4.70 -9.20 2.69
N ASP A 60 4.14 -9.21 3.90
CA ASP A 60 2.70 -9.39 4.15
C ASP A 60 1.84 -8.22 3.64
N PHE A 61 2.47 -7.09 3.28
CA PHE A 61 1.79 -5.93 2.73
C PHE A 61 2.18 -5.63 1.28
N VAL A 62 2.72 -6.62 0.57
CA VAL A 62 3.15 -6.52 -0.82
C VAL A 62 2.35 -7.51 -1.66
N PHE A 63 1.71 -7.02 -2.71
CA PHE A 63 0.79 -7.82 -3.52
C PHE A 63 1.16 -7.69 -5.00
N LYS A 64 1.36 -8.82 -5.70
CA LYS A 64 1.64 -8.83 -7.14
C LYS A 64 0.47 -8.23 -7.92
N ILE A 65 0.77 -7.45 -8.94
CA ILE A 65 -0.24 -6.90 -9.87
C ILE A 65 -0.13 -7.56 -11.25
N PRO A 66 -1.25 -7.73 -11.98
CA PRO A 66 -1.23 -8.25 -13.35
C PRO A 66 -0.39 -7.38 -14.30
N LYS A 67 0.06 -7.98 -15.42
CA LYS A 67 0.88 -7.26 -16.43
C LYS A 67 0.11 -6.13 -17.10
N GLU A 68 -1.20 -6.30 -17.22
CA GLU A 68 -2.13 -5.40 -17.89
C GLU A 68 -2.44 -4.16 -17.05
N MET A 69 -2.27 -4.24 -15.72
CA MET A 69 -2.50 -3.14 -14.80
C MET A 69 -1.29 -2.21 -14.77
N THR A 70 -1.51 -0.91 -14.97
CA THR A 70 -0.45 0.11 -14.82
C THR A 70 -0.14 0.37 -13.35
N PHE A 71 1.05 0.90 -13.05
CA PHE A 71 1.39 1.32 -11.68
C PHE A 71 0.44 2.41 -11.17
N ARG A 72 -0.01 3.32 -12.05
CA ARG A 72 -0.98 4.36 -11.64
C ARG A 72 -2.30 3.76 -11.18
N GLU A 73 -2.82 2.76 -11.89
CA GLU A 73 -4.04 2.06 -11.48
C GLU A 73 -3.82 1.27 -10.20
N ALA A 74 -2.69 0.57 -10.07
CA ALA A 74 -2.35 -0.19 -8.87
C ALA A 74 -2.26 0.70 -7.61
N ALA A 75 -1.69 1.90 -7.72
CA ALA A 75 -1.47 2.80 -6.59
C ALA A 75 -2.75 3.38 -5.98
N VAL A 76 -3.89 3.36 -6.70
CA VAL A 76 -5.16 3.89 -6.18
C VAL A 76 -6.06 2.83 -5.54
N LEU A 77 -5.69 1.55 -5.62
CA LEU A 77 -6.52 0.45 -5.14
C LEU A 77 -6.49 0.25 -3.62
N PRO A 78 -5.32 0.16 -2.93
CA PRO A 78 -5.26 -0.44 -1.60
C PRO A 78 -6.18 0.23 -0.57
N ILE A 79 -6.07 1.54 -0.38
CA ILE A 79 -6.89 2.26 0.58
C ILE A 79 -8.30 2.46 0.05
N ALA A 80 -8.46 3.01 -1.15
CA ALA A 80 -9.77 3.41 -1.65
C ALA A 80 -10.68 2.19 -1.92
N TYR A 81 -10.18 1.18 -2.62
CA TYR A 81 -10.96 0.02 -3.01
C TYR A 81 -11.27 -0.90 -1.82
N LEU A 82 -10.27 -1.21 -0.97
CA LEU A 82 -10.52 -2.07 0.20
C LEU A 82 -11.49 -1.41 1.18
N THR A 83 -11.39 -0.09 1.38
CA THR A 83 -12.35 0.63 2.23
C THR A 83 -13.77 0.53 1.67
N ALA A 84 -13.94 0.78 0.37
CA ALA A 84 -15.25 0.65 -0.27
C ALA A 84 -15.79 -0.79 -0.18
N TYR A 85 -14.95 -1.78 -0.44
CA TYR A 85 -15.31 -3.20 -0.37
C TYR A 85 -15.77 -3.60 1.03
N ILE A 86 -15.00 -3.26 2.07
CA ILE A 86 -15.33 -3.57 3.47
C ILE A 86 -16.65 -2.90 3.86
N LEU A 87 -16.83 -1.62 3.52
CA LEU A 87 -18.06 -0.90 3.86
C LEU A 87 -19.30 -1.49 3.19
N LEU A 88 -19.19 -1.89 1.92
CA LEU A 88 -20.33 -2.40 1.16
C LEU A 88 -20.66 -3.86 1.50
N PHE A 89 -19.66 -4.74 1.50
CA PHE A 89 -19.88 -6.18 1.55
C PHE A 89 -19.74 -6.76 2.96
N GLU A 90 -18.74 -6.32 3.74
CA GLU A 90 -18.51 -6.86 5.08
C GLU A 90 -19.40 -6.17 6.13
N ILE A 91 -19.54 -4.85 6.04
CA ILE A 91 -20.33 -4.05 7.00
C ILE A 91 -21.77 -3.89 6.50
N GLY A 92 -21.93 -3.43 5.26
CA GLY A 92 -23.23 -3.15 4.64
C GLY A 92 -24.00 -4.40 4.22
N ASN A 93 -23.33 -5.55 4.10
CA ASN A 93 -23.89 -6.84 3.66
C ASN A 93 -24.76 -6.70 2.40
N ILE A 94 -24.30 -5.88 1.45
CA ILE A 94 -24.99 -5.69 0.18
C ILE A 94 -25.02 -7.03 -0.58
N LYS A 95 -26.19 -7.43 -1.04
CA LYS A 95 -26.39 -8.62 -1.87
C LYS A 95 -26.62 -8.21 -3.32
N PRO A 96 -26.34 -9.10 -4.28
CA PRO A 96 -26.68 -8.90 -5.69
C PRO A 96 -28.15 -8.53 -5.89
#